data_AF-A0A7R9BBI3-F1
#
_entry.id   AF-A0A7R9BBI3-F1
#
_cell.length_a   1.000
_cell.length_b   1.000
_cell.length_c   1.000
_cell.angle_alpha   90.00
_cell.angle_beta   90.00
_cell.angle_gamma   90.00
#
_symmetry.space_group_name_H-M   'P 1'
#
loop_
_entity.id
_entity.type
_entity.pdbx_description
1 polymer ?
#
loop_
_entity_poly.entity_id
_entity_poly.type
_entity_poly.pdbx_seq_one_letter_code
_entity_poly.pdbx_strand_id
1 'polypeptide(L)'
;MNTAKTAFTTYTQRYIVGSTMDYDSDNSTAVVTGWFNNQPYHGIPVALNLVHNAVLRSLSGQDYSLSIVNHPLPYTTDTLAKLQNSGANTGFQIAFNVVFGMSIVSAYYVLFSIKDRVSKSKHLQFVSGVEVLTYWGTTYLWDYLTFVVIALAMAITLAPFQEESFSTGVQI
;
A
#
# COMPACT_ATOMS: atom_id res chain seq x y z
N MET A 1 1.91 -42.09 5.62
CA MET A 1 0.72 -41.29 5.99
C MET A 1 0.55 -40.18 4.96
N ASN A 2 -0.62 -40.04 4.34
CA ASN A 2 -0.86 -38.99 3.34
C ASN A 2 -1.11 -37.65 4.07
N THR A 3 -0.06 -36.82 4.17
CA THR A 3 -0.08 -35.53 4.88
C THR A 3 -1.17 -34.58 4.34
N ALA A 4 -1.56 -34.70 3.07
CA ALA A 4 -2.63 -33.89 2.48
C ALA A 4 -4.02 -34.23 3.04
N LYS A 5 -4.25 -35.47 3.51
CA LYS A 5 -5.56 -35.89 4.06
C LYS A 5 -5.74 -35.51 5.53
N THR A 6 -4.67 -35.34 6.29
CA THR A 6 -4.72 -35.07 7.74
C THR A 6 -4.69 -33.58 8.09
N ALA A 7 -4.03 -32.75 7.27
CA ALA A 7 -3.96 -31.30 7.48
C ALA A 7 -3.73 -30.55 6.16
N PHE A 8 -4.82 -30.24 5.44
CA PHE A 8 -4.77 -29.59 4.12
C PHE A 8 -4.10 -28.21 4.17
N THR A 9 -4.41 -27.38 5.17
CA THR A 9 -3.87 -26.02 5.32
C THR A 9 -2.36 -26.00 5.55
N THR A 10 -1.85 -26.91 6.39
CA THR A 10 -0.40 -27.06 6.63
C THR A 10 0.32 -27.59 5.38
N TYR A 11 -0.32 -28.47 4.62
CA TYR A 11 0.23 -29.01 3.39
C TYR A 11 0.43 -27.93 2.33
N THR A 12 -0.58 -27.09 2.06
CA THR A 12 -0.48 -26.07 1.00
C THR A 12 0.50 -24.94 1.33
N GLN A 13 0.66 -24.60 2.62
CA GLN A 13 1.65 -23.60 3.05
C GLN A 13 3.09 -24.12 3.00
N ARG A 14 3.30 -25.42 3.24
CA ARG A 14 4.65 -26.00 3.36
C ARG A 14 5.17 -26.62 2.07
N TYR A 15 4.28 -27.09 1.20
CA TYR A 15 4.62 -27.69 -0.08
C TYR A 15 4.07 -26.85 -1.22
N ILE A 16 4.95 -26.04 -1.81
CA ILE A 16 4.60 -25.09 -2.87
C ILE A 16 4.89 -25.67 -4.26
N VAL A 17 5.89 -26.53 -4.36
CA VAL A 17 6.36 -27.12 -5.62
C VAL A 17 6.66 -28.60 -5.43
N GLY A 18 6.49 -29.37 -6.49
CA GLY A 18 6.85 -30.78 -6.56
C GLY A 18 7.28 -31.16 -7.97
N SER A 19 7.84 -32.35 -8.13
CA SER A 19 8.21 -32.88 -9.44
C SER A 19 8.01 -34.38 -9.47
N THR A 20 7.50 -34.89 -10.59
CA THR A 20 7.50 -36.33 -10.90
C THR A 20 8.34 -36.56 -12.15
N MET A 21 9.06 -37.68 -12.19
CA MET A 21 9.89 -38.07 -13.32
C MET A 21 9.42 -39.43 -13.76
N ASP A 22 8.85 -39.48 -14.96
CA ASP A 22 8.36 -40.70 -15.58
C ASP A 22 9.30 -41.06 -16.74
N TYR A 23 9.72 -42.32 -16.78
CA TYR A 23 10.56 -42.86 -17.85
C TYR A 23 9.69 -43.54 -18.88
N ASP A 24 9.86 -43.20 -20.16
CA ASP A 24 9.14 -43.89 -21.23
C ASP A 24 9.63 -45.35 -21.34
N SER A 25 8.72 -46.24 -21.74
CA SER A 25 8.93 -47.68 -21.85
C SER A 25 10.07 -48.09 -22.80
N ASP A 26 10.44 -47.22 -23.74
CA ASP A 26 11.57 -47.40 -24.66
C ASP A 26 12.91 -46.86 -24.09
N ASN A 27 12.91 -46.44 -22.83
CA ASN A 27 14.05 -45.97 -22.01
C ASN A 27 14.90 -44.85 -22.64
N SER A 28 14.40 -44.20 -23.69
CA SER A 28 15.11 -43.21 -24.50
C SER A 28 14.80 -41.76 -24.11
N THR A 29 13.67 -41.52 -23.44
CA THR A 29 13.26 -40.18 -22.98
C THR A 29 12.73 -40.20 -21.55
N ALA A 30 13.16 -39.22 -20.74
CA ALA A 30 12.63 -38.98 -19.41
C ALA A 30 11.75 -37.73 -19.45
N VAL A 31 10.48 -37.87 -19.03
CA VAL A 31 9.53 -36.76 -18.94
C VAL A 31 9.47 -36.28 -17.50
N VAL A 32 9.90 -35.03 -17.28
CA VAL A 32 9.84 -34.41 -15.95
C VAL A 32 8.64 -33.47 -15.90
N THR A 33 7.69 -33.77 -15.03
CA THR A 33 6.51 -32.94 -14.80
C THR A 33 6.66 -32.17 -13.48
N GLY A 34 6.69 -30.84 -13.56
CA GLY A 34 6.72 -29.95 -12.40
C GLY A 34 5.31 -29.60 -11.92
N TRP A 35 5.02 -29.90 -10.67
CA TRP A 35 3.77 -29.54 -9.98
C TRP A 35 3.96 -28.25 -9.19
N PHE A 36 2.95 -27.38 -9.22
CA PHE A 36 2.96 -26.12 -8.48
C PHE A 36 1.65 -25.92 -7.71
N ASN A 37 1.73 -25.19 -6.60
CA ASN A 37 0.57 -24.71 -5.88
C ASN A 37 0.13 -23.35 -6.45
N ASN A 38 -1.17 -23.18 -6.69
CA ASN A 38 -1.77 -21.95 -7.21
C ASN A 38 -2.10 -20.90 -6.13
N GLN A 39 -1.73 -21.14 -4.86
CA GLN A 39 -1.89 -20.16 -3.78
C GLN A 39 -0.85 -19.02 -3.84
N PRO A 40 0.48 -19.29 -3.94
CA PRO A 40 1.46 -18.22 -4.06
C PRO A 40 1.53 -17.65 -5.48
N TYR A 41 1.52 -16.31 -5.59
CA TYR A 41 1.61 -15.59 -6.87
C TYR A 41 2.82 -15.98 -7.72
N HIS A 42 3.96 -16.27 -7.09
CA HIS A 42 5.20 -16.67 -7.76
C HIS A 42 5.43 -18.20 -7.77
N GLY A 43 4.40 -19.01 -7.51
CA GLY A 43 4.53 -20.47 -7.46
C GLY A 43 5.01 -21.08 -8.78
N ILE A 44 4.48 -20.61 -9.90
CA ILE A 44 4.82 -21.09 -11.25
C ILE A 44 6.30 -20.85 -11.61
N PRO A 45 6.82 -19.60 -11.58
CA PRO A 45 8.23 -19.36 -11.95
C PRO A 45 9.21 -20.07 -10.99
N VAL A 46 8.85 -20.23 -9.71
CA VAL A 46 9.67 -20.97 -8.75
C VAL A 46 9.71 -22.47 -9.06
N ALA A 47 8.57 -23.08 -9.41
CA ALA A 47 8.52 -24.49 -9.81
C ALA A 47 9.39 -24.74 -11.05
N LEU A 48 9.26 -23.86 -12.05
CA LEU A 48 10.01 -23.96 -13.30
C LEU A 48 11.52 -23.81 -13.04
N ASN A 49 11.91 -22.85 -12.20
CA ASN A 49 13.30 -22.63 -11.80
C ASN A 49 13.90 -23.84 -11.08
N LEU A 50 13.16 -24.43 -10.14
CA LEU A 50 13.63 -25.60 -9.38
C LEU A 50 13.80 -26.83 -10.29
N VAL A 51 12.82 -27.12 -11.14
CA VAL A 51 12.86 -28.27 -12.05
C VAL A 51 14.00 -28.13 -13.06
N HIS A 52 14.18 -26.96 -13.67
CA HIS A 52 15.26 -26.75 -14.64
C HIS A 52 16.63 -26.82 -13.99
N ASN A 53 16.79 -26.26 -12.78
CA ASN A 53 18.04 -26.41 -12.02
C ASN A 53 18.32 -27.86 -11.63
N ALA A 54 17.30 -28.63 -11.24
CA ALA A 54 17.47 -30.03 -10.90
C ALA A 54 17.95 -30.86 -12.12
N VAL A 55 17.34 -30.63 -13.29
CA VAL A 55 17.75 -31.29 -14.54
C VAL A 55 19.15 -30.84 -14.97
N LEU A 56 19.44 -29.54 -14.91
CA LEU A 56 20.76 -29.00 -15.27
C LEU A 56 21.87 -29.58 -14.40
N ARG A 57 21.65 -29.65 -13.08
CA ARG A 57 22.61 -30.22 -12.13
C ARG A 57 22.81 -31.72 -12.32
N SER A 58 21.76 -32.43 -12.74
CA SER A 58 21.84 -33.85 -13.07
C SER A 58 22.74 -34.12 -14.29
N LEU A 59 22.70 -33.23 -15.29
CA LEU A 59 23.44 -33.40 -16.55
C LEU A 59 24.85 -32.78 -16.55
N SER A 60 25.01 -31.60 -15.95
CA SER A 60 26.22 -30.76 -16.09
C SER A 60 27.03 -30.62 -14.80
N GLY A 61 26.57 -31.17 -13.67
CA GLY A 61 27.22 -31.04 -12.36
C GLY A 61 26.69 -29.87 -11.52
N GLN A 62 27.09 -29.81 -10.24
CA GLN A 62 26.53 -28.86 -9.25
C GLN A 62 26.96 -27.41 -9.46
N ASP A 63 27.99 -27.15 -10.27
CA ASP A 63 28.58 -25.83 -10.47
C ASP A 63 27.76 -24.92 -11.40
N TYR A 64 26.74 -25.47 -12.07
CA TYR A 64 25.86 -24.73 -12.96
C TYR A 64 24.52 -24.40 -12.29
N SER A 65 24.08 -23.15 -12.44
CA SER A 65 22.79 -22.68 -11.97
C SER A 65 22.10 -21.81 -13.02
N LEU A 66 20.81 -22.02 -13.19
CA LEU A 66 19.91 -21.23 -14.03
C LEU A 66 19.05 -20.33 -13.14
N SER A 67 18.80 -19.09 -13.56
CA SER A 67 17.83 -18.19 -12.92
C SER A 67 16.70 -17.89 -13.89
N ILE A 68 15.46 -18.03 -13.41
CA ILE A 68 14.26 -17.78 -14.20
C ILE A 68 13.53 -16.60 -13.58
N VAL A 69 13.37 -15.56 -14.38
CA VAL A 69 12.76 -14.29 -13.95
C VAL A 69 11.53 -14.04 -14.81
N ASN A 70 10.40 -13.76 -14.16
CA ASN A 70 9.22 -13.23 -14.82
C ASN A 70 9.23 -11.70 -14.70
N HIS A 71 9.57 -11.01 -15.78
CA HIS A 71 9.51 -9.56 -15.84
C HIS A 71 8.15 -9.15 -16.43
N PRO A 72 7.41 -8.20 -15.81
CA PRO A 72 6.13 -7.77 -16.34
C PRO A 72 6.29 -7.15 -17.73
N LEU A 73 5.27 -7.33 -18.57
CA LEU A 73 5.23 -6.62 -19.85
C LEU A 73 5.02 -5.13 -19.61
N PRO A 74 5.55 -4.25 -20.49
CA PRO A 74 5.25 -2.84 -20.43
C PRO A 74 3.74 -2.61 -20.58
N TYR A 75 3.21 -1.65 -19.84
CA TYR A 75 1.79 -1.31 -19.88
C TYR A 75 1.39 -0.77 -21.24
N THR A 76 0.25 -1.25 -21.75
CA THR A 76 -0.44 -0.62 -22.88
C THR A 76 -1.31 0.52 -22.39
N THR A 77 -1.68 1.45 -23.27
CA THR A 77 -2.52 2.62 -22.96
C THR A 77 -3.83 2.23 -22.26
N ASP A 78 -4.45 1.13 -22.66
CA ASP A 78 -5.70 0.64 -22.06
C ASP A 78 -5.49 0.09 -20.64
N THR A 79 -4.36 -0.58 -20.38
CA THR A 79 -4.04 -1.07 -19.04
C THR A 79 -3.69 0.08 -18.10
N LEU A 80 -3.03 1.12 -18.60
CA LEU A 80 -2.71 2.32 -17.82
C LEU A 80 -3.99 3.10 -17.48
N ALA A 81 -4.93 3.23 -18.42
CA ALA A 81 -6.23 3.84 -18.15
C ALA A 81 -7.03 3.06 -17.09
N LYS A 82 -6.99 1.71 -17.12
CA LYS A 82 -7.62 0.88 -16.08
C LYS A 82 -6.93 1.06 -14.72
N LEU A 83 -5.60 1.06 -14.69
CA LEU A 83 -4.82 1.27 -13.48
C LEU A 83 -5.11 2.65 -12.86
N GLN A 84 -5.17 3.68 -13.68
CA GLN A 84 -5.51 5.04 -13.26
C GLN A 84 -6.93 5.12 -12.69
N ASN A 85 -7.91 4.44 -13.30
CA ASN A 85 -9.27 4.39 -12.74
C ASN A 85 -9.31 3.67 -11.39
N SER A 86 -8.53 2.61 -11.19
CA SER A 86 -8.41 1.95 -9.90
C SER A 86 -7.70 2.81 -8.85
N GLY A 87 -6.59 3.47 -9.21
CA GLY A 87 -5.87 4.39 -8.32
C GLY A 87 -6.67 5.65 -7.96
N ALA A 88 -7.49 6.16 -8.89
CA ALA A 88 -8.38 7.30 -8.66
C ALA A 88 -9.38 7.03 -7.53
N ASN A 89 -9.83 5.79 -7.33
CA ASN A 89 -10.73 5.43 -6.25
C ASN A 89 -10.05 5.56 -4.87
N THR A 90 -8.79 5.14 -4.74
CA THR A 90 -8.02 5.28 -3.50
C THR A 90 -7.77 6.75 -3.18
N GLY A 91 -7.34 7.54 -4.17
CA GLY A 91 -7.12 8.99 -3.99
C GLY A 91 -8.39 9.73 -3.58
N PHE A 92 -9.54 9.38 -4.16
CA PHE A 92 -10.84 9.93 -3.76
C PHE A 92 -11.19 9.62 -2.30
N GLN A 93 -10.99 8.37 -1.86
CA GLN A 93 -11.27 7.98 -0.47
C GLN A 93 -10.38 8.73 0.53
N ILE A 94 -9.10 8.91 0.22
CA ILE A 94 -8.19 9.69 1.06
C ILE A 94 -8.65 11.16 1.14
N ALA A 95 -8.93 11.77 0.00
CA ALA A 95 -9.39 13.16 -0.06
C ALA A 95 -10.70 13.37 0.71
N PHE A 96 -11.66 12.45 0.56
CA PHE A 96 -12.93 12.51 1.29
C PHE A 96 -12.72 12.44 2.81
N ASN A 97 -11.87 11.53 3.29
CA ASN A 97 -11.54 11.42 4.71
C ASN A 97 -10.82 12.65 5.25
N VAL A 98 -9.94 13.26 4.45
CA VAL A 98 -9.26 14.52 4.81
C VAL A 98 -10.26 15.66 4.98
N VAL A 99 -11.19 15.84 4.04
CA VAL A 99 -12.24 16.87 4.13
C VAL A 99 -13.13 16.64 5.34
N PHE A 100 -13.50 15.38 5.60
CA PHE A 100 -14.28 15.02 6.78
C PHE A 100 -13.55 15.35 8.08
N GLY A 101 -12.27 14.98 8.21
CA GLY A 101 -11.44 15.33 9.37
C GLY A 101 -11.33 16.85 9.57
N MET A 102 -11.11 17.60 8.50
CA MET A 102 -11.02 19.07 8.55
C MET A 102 -12.34 19.74 8.95
N SER A 103 -13.49 19.13 8.65
CA SER A 103 -14.79 19.64 9.10
C SER A 103 -14.92 19.63 10.63
N ILE A 104 -14.39 18.59 11.29
CA ILE A 104 -14.38 18.47 12.76
C ILE A 104 -13.46 19.52 13.38
N VAL A 105 -12.28 19.73 12.78
CA VAL A 105 -11.33 20.77 13.21
C VAL A 105 -11.96 22.17 13.11
N SER A 106 -12.68 22.46 12.02
CA SER A 106 -13.40 23.72 11.86
C SER A 106 -14.47 23.94 12.94
N ALA A 107 -15.24 22.89 13.28
CA ALA A 107 -16.22 22.96 14.36
C ALA A 107 -15.58 23.27 15.73
N TYR A 108 -14.37 22.74 15.99
CA TYR A 108 -13.63 22.99 17.22
C TYR A 108 -13.27 24.47 17.40
N TYR A 109 -12.82 25.16 16.34
CA TYR A 109 -12.52 26.59 16.40
C TYR A 109 -13.75 27.44 16.76
N VAL A 110 -14.92 27.08 16.22
CA VAL A 110 -16.19 27.76 16.54
C VAL A 110 -16.57 27.57 18.00
N LEU A 111 -16.39 26.37 18.56
CA LEU A 111 -16.69 26.07 19.96
C LEU A 111 -15.86 26.92 20.94
N PHE A 112 -14.59 27.18 20.63
CA PHE A 112 -13.75 28.06 21.44
C PHE A 112 -14.34 29.49 21.50
N SER A 113 -14.74 30.02 20.34
CA SER A 113 -15.39 31.35 20.27
C SER A 113 -16.70 31.41 21.06
N ILE A 114 -17.49 30.32 21.04
CA ILE A 114 -18.73 30.23 21.83
C ILE A 114 -18.42 30.24 23.32
N LYS A 115 -17.40 29.50 23.77
CA LYS A 115 -17.01 29.43 25.17
C LYS A 115 -16.53 30.78 25.71
N ASP A 116 -15.82 31.55 24.89
CA ASP A 116 -15.39 32.91 25.23
C ASP A 116 -16.60 33.86 25.41
N ARG A 117 -17.67 33.69 24.62
CA ARG A 117 -18.93 34.43 24.77
C ARG A 117 -19.68 34.05 26.05
N VAL A 118 -19.79 32.75 26.34
CA VAL A 118 -20.52 32.26 27.53
C VAL A 118 -19.83 32.69 28.83
N SER A 119 -18.49 32.68 28.85
CA SER A 119 -17.70 33.13 30.00
C SER A 119 -17.61 34.66 30.15
N LYS A 120 -18.14 35.42 29.18
CA LYS A 120 -18.04 36.90 29.09
C LYS A 120 -16.60 37.42 29.12
N SER A 121 -15.62 36.58 28.84
CA SER A 121 -14.19 36.91 28.88
C SER A 121 -13.85 38.02 27.87
N LYS A 122 -14.42 37.95 26.65
CA LYS A 122 -14.34 39.03 25.65
C LYS A 122 -14.80 40.40 26.18
N HIS A 123 -15.87 40.45 26.96
CA HIS A 123 -16.38 41.72 27.51
C HIS A 123 -15.41 42.28 28.56
N LEU A 124 -14.86 41.41 29.42
CA LEU A 124 -13.89 41.81 30.44
C LEU A 124 -12.60 42.34 29.80
N GLN A 125 -12.14 41.73 28.70
CA GLN A 125 -10.97 42.21 27.95
C GLN A 125 -11.20 43.60 27.34
N PHE A 126 -12.39 43.88 26.81
CA PHE A 126 -12.72 45.21 26.29
C PHE A 126 -12.87 46.27 27.38
N VAL A 127 -13.48 45.93 28.52
CA VAL A 127 -13.56 46.85 29.68
C VAL A 127 -12.16 47.17 30.22
N SER A 128 -11.20 46.26 30.05
CA SER A 128 -9.79 46.46 30.42
C SER A 128 -8.97 47.29 29.41
N GLY A 129 -9.60 47.80 28.34
CA GLY A 129 -8.95 48.71 27.39
C GLY A 129 -8.26 48.05 26.19
N VAL A 130 -8.53 46.78 25.90
CA VAL A 130 -8.01 46.11 24.68
C VAL A 130 -8.72 46.64 23.44
N GLU A 131 -7.97 46.99 22.40
CA GLU A 131 -8.55 47.38 21.10
C GLU A 131 -9.14 46.17 20.35
N VAL A 132 -10.24 46.41 19.64
CA VAL A 132 -10.98 45.39 18.87
C VAL A 132 -10.08 44.71 17.83
N LEU A 133 -9.21 45.47 17.14
CA LEU A 133 -8.31 44.94 16.12
C LEU A 133 -7.29 43.97 16.72
N THR A 134 -6.70 44.29 17.86
CA THR A 134 -5.71 43.45 18.53
C THR A 134 -6.32 42.14 19.03
N TYR A 135 -7.56 42.17 19.50
CA TYR A 135 -8.31 40.96 19.89
C TYR A 135 -8.53 40.01 18.70
N TRP A 136 -9.06 40.53 17.59
CA TRP A 136 -9.33 39.70 16.40
C TRP A 136 -8.03 39.22 15.75
N GLY A 137 -7.00 40.07 15.71
CA GLY A 137 -5.68 39.71 15.20
C GLY A 137 -5.03 38.58 16.00
N THR A 138 -5.08 38.65 17.33
CA THR A 138 -4.54 37.60 18.21
C THR A 138 -5.32 36.30 18.07
N THR A 139 -6.64 36.37 17.98
CA THR A 139 -7.50 35.19 17.77
C THR A 139 -7.20 34.53 16.42
N TYR A 140 -7.11 35.31 15.35
CA TYR A 140 -6.78 34.81 14.01
C TYR A 140 -5.38 34.20 13.95
N LEU A 141 -4.40 34.84 14.57
CA LEU A 141 -3.03 34.34 14.63
C LEU A 141 -2.98 33.00 15.37
N TRP A 142 -3.69 32.88 16.48
CA TRP A 142 -3.79 31.65 17.24
C TRP A 142 -4.41 30.51 16.42
N ASP A 143 -5.55 30.77 15.79
CA ASP A 143 -6.24 29.78 14.94
C ASP A 143 -5.38 29.36 13.74
N TYR A 144 -4.62 30.30 13.15
CA TYR A 144 -3.68 30.02 12.06
C TYR A 144 -2.51 29.14 12.51
N LEU A 145 -1.92 29.42 13.67
CA LEU A 145 -0.84 28.60 14.23
C LEU A 145 -1.32 27.17 14.50
N THR A 146 -2.49 27.00 15.11
CA THR A 146 -3.06 25.66 15.35
C THR A 146 -3.43 24.95 14.05
N PHE A 147 -3.90 25.68 13.03
CA PHE A 147 -4.15 25.12 11.71
C PHE A 147 -2.86 24.60 11.06
N VAL A 148 -1.76 25.35 11.14
CA VAL A 148 -0.45 24.92 10.63
C VAL A 148 0.03 23.64 11.34
N VAL A 149 -0.12 23.55 12.66
CA VAL A 149 0.24 22.33 13.41
C VAL A 149 -0.57 21.12 12.92
N ILE A 150 -1.88 21.27 12.74
CA ILE A 150 -2.75 20.19 12.25
C ILE A 150 -2.38 19.81 10.80
N ALA A 151 -2.15 20.78 9.94
CA ALA A 151 -1.73 20.55 8.55
C ALA A 151 -0.39 19.81 8.47
N LEU A 152 0.58 20.16 9.31
CA LEU A 152 1.86 19.45 9.41
C LEU A 152 1.68 18.03 9.93
N ALA A 153 0.83 17.82 10.95
CA ALA A 153 0.52 16.48 11.44
C ALA A 153 -0.10 15.61 10.33
N MET A 154 -1.04 16.17 9.55
CA MET A 154 -1.61 15.48 8.39
C MET A 154 -0.55 15.16 7.32
N ALA A 155 0.32 16.12 7.00
CA ALA A 155 1.39 15.91 6.04
C ALA A 155 2.35 14.80 6.48
N ILE A 156 2.72 14.73 7.76
CA ILE A 156 3.55 13.65 8.32
C ILE A 156 2.84 12.30 8.22
N THR A 157 1.52 12.23 8.47
CA THR A 157 0.78 10.97 8.34
C THR A 157 0.64 10.50 6.89
N LEU A 158 0.62 11.42 5.93
CA LEU A 158 0.54 11.11 4.49
C LEU A 158 1.92 10.81 3.88
N ALA A 159 3.00 11.37 4.44
CA ALA A 159 4.36 11.16 3.98
C ALA A 159 4.78 9.67 3.80
N PRO A 160 4.46 8.74 4.71
CA PRO A 160 4.83 7.33 4.53
C PRO A 160 3.97 6.60 3.49
N PHE A 161 2.80 7.13 3.11
CA PHE A 161 1.93 6.45 2.16
C PHE A 161 2.45 6.54 0.71
N GLN A 162 3.37 7.47 0.40
CA GLN A 162 4.06 7.63 -0.90
C GLN A 162 3.30 7.03 -2.09
N GLU A 163 2.02 7.40 -2.27
CA GLU A 163 1.27 7.02 -3.46
C GLU A 163 1.96 7.71 -4.64
N GLU A 164 2.47 6.92 -5.60
CA GLU A 164 3.17 7.43 -6.80
C GLU A 164 2.32 8.47 -7.56
N SER A 165 1.00 8.47 -7.32
CA SER A 165 0.07 9.48 -7.83
C SER A 165 0.36 10.91 -7.34
N PHE A 166 1.10 11.11 -6.25
CA PHE A 166 1.52 12.45 -5.77
C PHE A 166 2.96 12.82 -6.13
N SER A 167 3.82 11.85 -6.47
CA SER A 167 5.24 12.09 -6.78
C SER A 167 5.55 12.12 -8.28
N THR A 168 4.67 11.58 -9.14
CA THR A 168 4.87 11.63 -10.58
C THR A 168 3.99 12.71 -11.17
N GLY A 169 4.54 13.92 -11.27
CA GLY A 169 4.09 14.86 -12.29
C GLY A 169 4.24 14.16 -13.63
N VAL A 170 3.08 13.83 -14.24
CA VAL A 170 2.87 13.39 -15.63
C VAL A 170 4.17 13.18 -16.41
N GLN A 171 4.59 11.93 -16.59
CA GLN A 171 5.44 11.57 -17.71
C GLN A 171 4.59 10.73 -18.68
N ILE A 172 4.12 11.48 -19.68
CA ILE A 172 3.67 11.03 -21.00
C ILE A 172 4.59 9.95 -21.56
#